data_AF-A0A178MBG0-F1
#
_entry.id   AF-A0A178MBG0-F1
#
_cell.length_a   1.000
_cell.length_b   1.000
_cell.length_c   1.000
_cell.angle_alpha   90.00
_cell.angle_beta   90.00
_cell.angle_gamma   90.00
#
_symmetry.space_group_name_H-M   'P 1'
#
loop_
_entity.id
_entity.type
_entity.pdbx_description
1 polymer ?
#
loop_
_entity_poly.entity_id
_entity_poly.type
_entity_poly.pdbx_seq_one_letter_code
_entity_poly.pdbx_strand_id
1 'polypeptide(L)'
;MIERFPVSPWLPIVIASILVTYAFWRGIQQKRHRLLDGGAVGWIIEAFAIVLSDMVYRGGNNYVALTEVRDSLYQSGLDFLKWKEGYHPEPELVDQALKVAATLPIEKAIVSRHSFTQHDNGIIDYIKFSFRLFGKNILSLYLGYYLIFSAAVVAGCVAFFDTPWVLWVMVTALVGFVLMLDKTTIMGGTEIVSENNQRFLSTFAMIPSLHGMAISMIDMAATPLQIGLVVVQALILHLAVSSRPTSNWMVLPAVMVWAAGLYSSPLPLPDALWNGGGWAIPLMIAVVIAVEWRRRDRMHRVYYSDYATNTYMRWHGAYLGFTLDEETWNANRLPNQAPVRNDENGVFAVRAWVEADPARACDLQEPDKMFCPFQLGARWGLYGRLIKEVCLEYMRKNRHTLLRLYLILKPRSFIQVMGEVLKPLWAMPAPRHLIVLAALVVAVIGVAATLPAAMVPLVGLMAVAMLACMPLPQIWAYSIAHGLVDNVWTTLFAFPLIVSLAIIVAMT
;
A
#
# COMPACT_ATOMS: atom_id res chain seq x y z
N MET A 1 36.58 20.43 -15.68
CA MET A 1 35.99 19.19 -16.25
C MET A 1 36.54 18.04 -15.41
N ILE A 2 35.81 17.63 -14.36
CA ILE A 2 36.25 16.53 -13.48
C ILE A 2 35.87 15.25 -14.20
N GLU A 3 36.87 14.49 -14.69
CA GLU A 3 36.64 13.12 -15.17
C GLU A 3 36.02 12.32 -14.03
N ARG A 4 34.77 11.88 -14.22
CA ARG A 4 34.09 11.08 -13.22
C ARG A 4 34.70 9.69 -13.23
N PHE A 5 35.11 9.22 -12.05
CA PHE A 5 35.64 7.87 -11.90
C PHE A 5 34.63 6.84 -12.42
N PRO A 6 35.06 5.83 -13.18
CA PRO A 6 34.20 4.72 -13.57
C PRO A 6 33.79 3.96 -12.29
N VAL A 7 32.60 4.26 -11.78
CA VAL A 7 32.05 3.55 -10.62
C VAL A 7 31.44 2.24 -11.12
N SER A 8 31.98 1.13 -10.63
CA SER A 8 31.47 -0.21 -10.95
C SER A 8 30.00 -0.35 -10.54
N PRO A 9 29.11 -0.84 -11.43
CA PRO A 9 27.70 -1.07 -11.08
C PRO A 9 27.52 -2.22 -10.09
N TRP A 10 28.54 -3.06 -9.92
CA TRP A 10 28.50 -4.18 -8.98
C TRP A 10 28.40 -3.73 -7.52
N LEU A 11 29.00 -2.59 -7.15
CA LEU A 11 28.98 -2.11 -5.77
C LEU A 11 27.55 -1.82 -5.27
N PRO A 12 26.73 -0.99 -5.93
CA PRO A 12 25.36 -0.76 -5.48
C PRO A 12 24.50 -2.05 -5.57
N ILE A 13 24.75 -2.95 -6.51
CA ILE A 13 24.04 -4.25 -6.59
C ILE A 13 24.34 -5.13 -5.38
N VAL A 14 25.62 -5.22 -4.97
CA VAL A 14 26.03 -5.97 -3.78
C VAL A 14 25.41 -5.36 -2.52
N ILE A 15 25.44 -4.04 -2.38
CA ILE A 15 24.80 -3.35 -1.25
C ILE A 15 23.29 -3.60 -1.24
N ALA A 16 22.61 -3.47 -2.38
CA ALA A 16 21.18 -3.76 -2.50
C ALA A 16 20.87 -5.21 -2.06
N SER A 17 21.68 -6.18 -2.50
CA SER A 17 21.54 -7.59 -2.14
C SER A 17 21.72 -7.81 -0.63
N ILE A 18 22.72 -7.16 -0.02
CA ILE A 18 22.94 -7.19 1.44
C ILE A 18 21.75 -6.59 2.18
N LEU A 19 21.21 -5.45 1.73
CA LEU A 19 20.08 -4.79 2.39
C LEU A 19 18.80 -5.63 2.33
N VAL A 20 18.49 -6.24 1.19
CA VAL A 20 17.34 -7.15 1.03
C VAL A 20 17.50 -8.40 1.91
N THR A 21 18.70 -9.00 1.90
CA THR A 21 19.00 -10.17 2.73
C THR A 21 18.94 -9.83 4.21
N TYR A 22 19.45 -8.66 4.60
CA TYR A 22 19.38 -8.15 5.97
C TYR A 22 17.93 -7.96 6.42
N ALA A 23 17.10 -7.32 5.60
CA ALA A 23 15.67 -7.14 5.86
C ALA A 23 14.96 -8.48 6.11
N PHE A 24 15.18 -9.45 5.22
CA PHE A 24 14.65 -10.82 5.36
C PHE A 24 15.14 -11.49 6.65
N TRP A 25 16.44 -11.51 6.89
CA TRP A 25 16.97 -12.14 8.10
C TRP A 25 16.47 -11.44 9.38
N ARG A 26 16.31 -10.12 9.34
CA ARG A 26 15.82 -9.33 10.48
C ARG A 26 14.38 -9.67 10.83
N GLY A 27 13.50 -9.81 9.84
CA GLY A 27 12.13 -10.23 10.07
C GLY A 27 12.04 -11.65 10.64
N ILE A 28 12.97 -12.55 10.26
CA ILE A 28 13.11 -13.87 10.91
C ILE A 28 13.47 -13.73 12.39
N GLN A 29 14.51 -12.94 12.72
CA GLN A 29 14.92 -12.71 14.12
C GLN A 29 13.81 -12.11 14.98
N GLN A 30 12.99 -11.23 14.40
CA GLN A 30 11.85 -10.60 15.06
C GLN A 30 10.60 -11.49 15.07
N LYS A 31 10.71 -12.75 14.61
CA LYS A 31 9.62 -13.72 14.48
C LYS A 31 8.44 -13.23 13.62
N ARG A 32 8.63 -12.25 12.73
CA ARG A 32 7.55 -11.70 11.88
C ARG A 32 6.93 -12.71 10.92
N HIS A 33 7.74 -13.66 10.47
CA HIS A 33 7.31 -14.81 9.68
C HIS A 33 6.28 -15.72 10.40
N ARG A 34 6.09 -15.54 11.71
CA ARG A 34 5.16 -16.29 12.55
C ARG A 34 3.95 -15.47 13.01
N LEU A 35 3.88 -14.19 12.64
CA LEU A 35 2.84 -13.28 13.16
C LEU A 35 1.75 -13.04 12.11
N LEU A 36 0.49 -13.14 12.53
CA LEU A 36 -0.64 -12.49 11.84
C LEU A 36 -0.92 -11.15 12.49
N ASP A 37 -1.32 -10.17 11.68
CA ASP A 37 -1.54 -8.83 12.19
C ASP A 37 -2.77 -8.70 13.08
N GLY A 38 -2.57 -8.31 14.35
CA GLY A 38 -3.60 -8.31 15.40
C GLY A 38 -4.80 -7.41 15.08
N GLY A 39 -4.54 -6.24 14.49
CA GLY A 39 -5.59 -5.30 14.08
C GLY A 39 -6.36 -5.71 12.81
N ALA A 40 -5.80 -6.64 12.03
CA ALA A 40 -6.35 -7.05 10.73
C ALA A 40 -6.61 -8.56 10.62
N VAL A 41 -6.50 -9.34 11.72
CA VAL A 41 -6.54 -10.81 11.61
C VAL A 41 -7.85 -11.31 11.02
N GLY A 42 -8.98 -10.70 11.41
CA GLY A 42 -10.30 -11.05 10.88
C GLY A 42 -10.35 -10.95 9.35
N TRP A 43 -9.72 -9.93 8.77
CA TRP A 43 -9.64 -9.77 7.33
C TRP A 43 -8.72 -10.83 6.70
N ILE A 44 -7.55 -11.10 7.29
CA ILE A 44 -6.67 -12.15 6.76
C ILE A 44 -7.35 -13.53 6.78
N ILE A 45 -8.14 -13.85 7.82
CA ILE A 45 -8.89 -15.10 7.91
C ILE A 45 -9.94 -15.21 6.80
N GLU A 46 -10.69 -14.13 6.54
CA GLU A 46 -11.65 -14.10 5.42
C GLU A 46 -10.93 -14.27 4.08
N ALA A 47 -9.78 -13.64 3.91
CA ALA A 47 -8.96 -13.85 2.72
C ALA A 47 -8.47 -15.31 2.59
N PHE A 48 -8.07 -15.96 3.70
CA PHE A 48 -7.75 -17.39 3.70
C PHE A 48 -8.94 -18.25 3.29
N ALA A 49 -10.13 -17.96 3.80
CA ALA A 49 -11.34 -18.68 3.42
C ALA A 49 -11.59 -18.60 1.90
N ILE A 50 -11.48 -17.41 1.32
CA ILE A 50 -11.62 -17.18 -0.13
C ILE A 50 -10.53 -17.92 -0.91
N VAL A 51 -9.28 -17.82 -0.48
CA VAL A 51 -8.14 -18.45 -1.16
C VAL A 51 -8.29 -19.97 -1.17
N LEU A 52 -8.61 -20.58 -0.02
CA LEU A 52 -8.82 -22.03 0.09
C LEU A 52 -10.03 -22.48 -0.73
N SER A 53 -11.12 -21.72 -0.68
CA SER A 53 -12.33 -21.95 -1.49
C SER A 53 -12.03 -22.00 -2.98
N ASP A 54 -11.17 -21.09 -3.47
CA ASP A 54 -10.80 -21.04 -4.89
C ASP A 54 -9.75 -22.11 -5.26
N MET A 55 -8.69 -22.26 -4.46
CA MET A 55 -7.55 -23.11 -4.79
C MET A 55 -7.80 -24.61 -4.55
N VAL A 56 -8.52 -24.96 -3.49
CA VAL A 56 -8.69 -26.37 -3.08
C VAL A 56 -9.94 -26.95 -3.73
N TYR A 57 -11.06 -26.24 -3.67
CA TYR A 57 -12.36 -26.74 -4.09
C TYR A 57 -12.72 -26.39 -5.54
N ARG A 58 -11.80 -25.77 -6.29
CA ARG A 58 -11.83 -25.52 -7.75
C ARG A 58 -13.13 -24.92 -8.30
N GLY A 59 -13.91 -24.23 -7.46
CA GLY A 59 -15.25 -23.77 -7.82
C GLY A 59 -15.32 -22.55 -8.73
N GLY A 60 -14.18 -21.98 -9.17
CA GLY A 60 -14.20 -20.68 -9.85
C GLY A 60 -14.91 -19.64 -8.99
N ASN A 61 -14.64 -19.67 -7.69
CA ASN A 61 -15.40 -18.92 -6.70
C ASN A 61 -15.10 -17.42 -6.77
N ASN A 62 -14.37 -16.91 -7.76
CA ASN A 62 -14.41 -15.50 -8.17
C ASN A 62 -14.33 -14.49 -6.99
N TYR A 63 -13.41 -14.72 -6.04
CA TYR A 63 -13.18 -13.93 -4.83
C TYR A 63 -14.24 -14.06 -3.71
N VAL A 64 -15.08 -15.09 -3.71
CA VAL A 64 -15.98 -15.42 -2.58
C VAL A 64 -15.55 -16.69 -1.85
N ALA A 65 -15.82 -16.74 -0.54
CA ALA A 65 -15.57 -17.92 0.29
C ALA A 65 -16.75 -18.90 0.24
N LEU A 66 -16.46 -20.18 0.42
CA LEU A 66 -17.46 -21.17 0.81
C LEU A 66 -17.72 -21.03 2.31
N THR A 67 -18.98 -21.12 2.70
CA THR A 67 -19.41 -20.92 4.10
C THR A 67 -18.74 -21.95 5.00
N GLU A 68 -18.68 -23.20 4.55
CA GLU A 68 -18.09 -24.34 5.26
C GLU A 68 -16.60 -24.16 5.52
N VAL A 69 -15.86 -23.63 4.53
CA VAL A 69 -14.41 -23.37 4.66
C VAL A 69 -14.16 -22.29 5.69
N ARG A 70 -14.90 -21.18 5.60
CA ARG A 70 -14.78 -20.07 6.54
C ARG A 70 -15.14 -20.51 7.97
N ASP A 71 -16.28 -21.15 8.13
CA ASP A 71 -16.78 -21.58 9.44
C ASP A 71 -15.82 -22.61 10.06
N SER A 72 -15.19 -23.47 9.25
CA SER A 72 -14.13 -24.37 9.73
C SER A 72 -12.90 -23.64 10.26
N LEU A 73 -12.47 -22.53 9.64
CA LEU A 73 -11.37 -21.70 10.17
C LEU A 73 -11.74 -21.13 11.54
N TYR A 74 -12.96 -20.61 11.70
CA TYR A 74 -13.44 -20.08 12.99
C TYR A 74 -13.57 -21.17 14.06
N GLN A 75 -14.16 -22.32 13.72
CA GLN A 75 -14.28 -23.46 14.62
C GLN A 75 -12.92 -24.05 15.02
N SER A 76 -11.90 -23.90 14.18
CA SER A 76 -10.51 -24.27 14.47
C SER A 76 -9.77 -23.26 15.35
N GLY A 77 -10.48 -22.30 15.97
CA GLY A 77 -9.92 -21.36 16.93
C GLY A 77 -9.52 -20.01 16.36
N LEU A 78 -9.75 -19.74 15.06
CA LEU A 78 -9.47 -18.44 14.44
C LEU A 78 -10.63 -17.44 14.60
N ASP A 79 -11.42 -17.55 15.67
CA ASP A 79 -12.55 -16.65 15.95
C ASP A 79 -12.08 -15.32 16.55
N PHE A 80 -11.78 -14.36 15.67
CA PHE A 80 -11.24 -13.05 16.04
C PHE A 80 -12.17 -12.22 16.93
N LEU A 81 -13.48 -12.49 16.93
CA LEU A 81 -14.43 -11.78 17.79
C LEU A 81 -14.25 -12.12 19.27
N LYS A 82 -13.61 -13.27 19.56
CA LYS A 82 -13.30 -13.69 20.93
C LYS A 82 -11.94 -13.20 21.41
N TRP A 83 -11.15 -12.60 20.53
CA TRP A 83 -9.79 -12.20 20.86
C TRP A 83 -9.75 -10.82 21.48
N LYS A 84 -8.87 -10.64 22.46
CA LYS A 84 -8.56 -9.32 23.01
C LYS A 84 -7.75 -8.54 21.98
N GLU A 85 -7.89 -7.21 22.00
CA GLU A 85 -7.06 -6.32 21.19
C GLU A 85 -5.57 -6.64 21.39
N GLY A 86 -4.83 -6.76 20.30
CA GLY A 86 -3.41 -7.13 20.32
C GLY A 86 -3.11 -8.62 20.49
N TYR A 87 -4.12 -9.49 20.49
CA TYR A 87 -3.90 -10.93 20.42
C TYR A 87 -3.40 -11.32 19.02
N HIS A 88 -2.34 -12.12 19.00
CA HIS A 88 -1.81 -12.74 17.79
C HIS A 88 -1.98 -14.26 17.93
N PRO A 89 -2.71 -14.94 17.02
CA PRO A 89 -2.83 -16.39 17.09
C PRO A 89 -1.47 -17.05 16.92
N GLU A 90 -1.23 -18.12 17.66
CA GLU A 90 -0.02 -18.93 17.50
C GLU A 90 0.05 -19.47 16.06
N PRO A 91 1.22 -19.46 15.41
CA PRO A 91 1.35 -19.88 14.02
C PRO A 91 0.94 -21.34 13.80
N GLU A 92 1.20 -22.22 14.78
CA GLU A 92 0.78 -23.62 14.73
C GLU A 92 -0.76 -23.75 14.67
N LEU A 93 -1.49 -22.89 15.39
CA LEU A 93 -2.94 -22.85 15.36
C LEU A 93 -3.46 -22.42 13.97
N VAL A 94 -2.83 -21.39 13.40
CA VAL A 94 -3.17 -20.91 12.04
C VAL A 94 -2.94 -21.99 11.01
N ASP A 95 -1.77 -22.63 11.02
CA ASP A 95 -1.40 -23.67 10.07
C ASP A 95 -2.30 -24.91 10.21
N GLN A 96 -2.66 -25.28 11.44
CA GLN A 96 -3.61 -26.36 11.70
C GLN A 96 -5.01 -26.02 11.16
N ALA A 97 -5.51 -24.82 11.43
CA ALA A 97 -6.81 -24.37 10.93
C ALA A 97 -6.86 -24.36 9.39
N LEU A 98 -5.80 -23.85 8.73
CA LEU A 98 -5.66 -23.88 7.27
C LEU A 98 -5.68 -25.31 6.74
N LYS A 99 -4.99 -26.25 7.41
CA LYS A 99 -4.97 -27.66 7.04
C LYS A 99 -6.35 -28.30 7.14
N VAL A 100 -7.06 -28.11 8.27
CA VAL A 100 -8.41 -28.64 8.50
C VAL A 100 -9.38 -28.11 7.44
N ALA A 101 -9.41 -26.80 7.25
CA ALA A 101 -10.29 -26.13 6.29
C ALA A 101 -10.00 -26.52 4.83
N ALA A 102 -8.76 -26.94 4.51
CA ALA A 102 -8.36 -27.42 3.20
C ALA A 102 -8.68 -28.92 2.95
N THR A 103 -9.23 -29.63 3.93
CA THR A 103 -9.53 -31.08 3.84
C THR A 103 -11.01 -31.41 4.07
N LEU A 104 -11.88 -30.42 4.04
CA LEU A 104 -13.31 -30.62 4.29
C LEU A 104 -13.95 -31.45 3.15
N PRO A 105 -14.84 -32.40 3.47
CA PRO A 105 -15.62 -33.12 2.48
C PRO A 105 -16.79 -32.24 2.01
N ILE A 106 -16.53 -31.28 1.12
CA ILE A 106 -17.57 -30.39 0.57
C ILE A 106 -18.15 -31.00 -0.70
N GLU A 107 -19.32 -31.64 -0.58
CA GLU A 107 -20.04 -32.20 -1.74
C GLU A 107 -20.90 -31.16 -2.48
N LYS A 108 -21.50 -30.21 -1.74
CA LYS A 108 -22.28 -29.10 -2.30
C LYS A 108 -21.77 -27.79 -1.71
N ALA A 109 -21.18 -26.97 -2.57
CA ALA A 109 -20.60 -25.70 -2.19
C ALA A 109 -21.70 -24.63 -1.99
N ILE A 110 -21.95 -24.22 -0.75
CA ILE A 110 -22.75 -23.03 -0.47
C ILE A 110 -21.82 -21.82 -0.49
N VAL A 111 -21.89 -21.07 -1.58
CA VAL A 111 -21.23 -19.78 -1.68
C VAL A 111 -21.68 -18.91 -0.52
N SER A 112 -20.73 -18.53 0.32
CA SER A 112 -20.99 -17.60 1.40
C SER A 112 -21.50 -16.30 0.79
N ARG A 113 -22.65 -15.82 1.26
CA ARG A 113 -23.10 -14.44 0.97
C ARG A 113 -22.13 -13.40 1.53
N HIS A 114 -21.15 -13.83 2.32
CA HIS A 114 -20.11 -13.02 2.89
C HIS A 114 -18.95 -12.95 1.90
N SER A 115 -18.98 -11.89 1.09
CA SER A 115 -17.83 -11.44 0.33
C SER A 115 -16.76 -10.90 1.28
N PHE A 116 -15.50 -10.87 0.83
CA PHE A 116 -14.51 -10.02 1.46
C PHE A 116 -15.06 -8.59 1.56
N THR A 117 -15.34 -8.14 2.79
CA THR A 117 -16.05 -6.87 3.04
C THR A 117 -15.14 -5.66 2.91
N GLN A 118 -13.82 -5.90 2.77
CA GLN A 118 -12.82 -4.85 2.62
C GLN A 118 -12.24 -4.76 1.22
N HIS A 119 -11.74 -3.57 0.91
CA HIS A 119 -11.44 -3.10 -0.45
C HIS A 119 -10.05 -3.45 -0.97
N ASP A 120 -9.39 -4.36 -0.26
CA ASP A 120 -7.97 -4.64 -0.38
C ASP A 120 -7.80 -6.03 -1.02
N ASN A 121 -8.66 -6.34 -2.00
CA ASN A 121 -8.78 -7.65 -2.67
C ASN A 121 -7.47 -8.17 -3.27
N GLY A 122 -6.47 -7.31 -3.55
CA GLY A 122 -5.14 -7.76 -3.97
C GLY A 122 -4.44 -8.65 -2.93
N ILE A 123 -4.82 -8.56 -1.65
CA ILE A 123 -4.30 -9.48 -0.62
C ILE A 123 -4.65 -10.94 -0.94
N ILE A 124 -5.81 -11.19 -1.56
CA ILE A 124 -6.23 -12.53 -1.97
C ILE A 124 -5.30 -13.07 -3.06
N ASP A 125 -4.91 -12.23 -4.02
CA ASP A 125 -3.99 -12.60 -5.10
C ASP A 125 -2.58 -12.85 -4.55
N TYR A 126 -2.13 -12.03 -3.61
CA TYR A 126 -0.88 -12.21 -2.89
C TYR A 126 -0.84 -13.52 -2.09
N ILE A 127 -1.90 -13.84 -1.34
CA ILE A 127 -1.97 -15.10 -0.56
C ILE A 127 -2.02 -16.30 -1.52
N LYS A 128 -2.81 -16.24 -2.61
CA LYS A 128 -2.83 -17.30 -3.63
C LYS A 128 -1.44 -17.56 -4.21
N PHE A 129 -0.74 -16.49 -4.58
CA PHE A 129 0.62 -16.59 -5.11
C PHE A 129 1.55 -17.25 -4.10
N SER A 130 1.54 -16.77 -2.85
CA SER A 130 2.36 -17.28 -1.75
C SER A 130 2.07 -18.76 -1.46
N PHE A 131 0.79 -19.14 -1.37
CA PHE A 131 0.39 -20.51 -1.08
C PHE A 131 0.69 -21.50 -2.20
N ARG A 132 0.65 -21.05 -3.46
CA ARG A 132 1.02 -21.89 -4.61
C ARG A 132 2.50 -22.25 -4.62
N LEU A 133 3.36 -21.33 -4.18
CA LEU A 133 4.81 -21.52 -4.22
C LEU A 133 5.36 -22.21 -2.97
N PHE A 134 4.87 -21.84 -1.79
CA PHE A 134 5.48 -22.24 -0.51
C PHE A 134 4.57 -23.11 0.38
N GLY A 135 3.33 -23.36 -0.05
CA GLY A 135 2.35 -24.17 0.68
C GLY A 135 1.34 -23.36 1.49
N LYS A 136 0.34 -24.04 2.08
CA LYS A 136 -0.77 -23.41 2.82
C LYS A 136 -0.41 -23.23 4.30
N ASN A 137 0.56 -22.38 4.58
CA ASN A 137 1.02 -22.06 5.94
C ASN A 137 1.34 -20.56 6.06
N ILE A 138 1.41 -20.04 7.29
CA ILE A 138 1.66 -18.62 7.57
C ILE A 138 3.03 -18.16 7.07
N LEU A 139 4.06 -19.01 7.18
CA LEU A 139 5.42 -18.72 6.71
C LEU A 139 5.45 -18.42 5.21
N SER A 140 4.55 -19.03 4.44
CA SER A 140 4.46 -18.84 3.00
C SER A 140 4.18 -17.40 2.61
N LEU A 141 3.40 -16.66 3.42
CA LEU A 141 3.18 -15.24 3.19
C LEU A 141 4.50 -14.47 3.29
N TYR A 142 5.27 -14.71 4.35
CA TYR A 142 6.55 -14.05 4.55
C TYR A 142 7.54 -14.32 3.40
N LEU A 143 7.63 -15.58 2.95
CA LEU A 143 8.46 -15.95 1.80
C LEU A 143 7.95 -15.33 0.49
N GLY A 144 6.63 -15.31 0.30
CA GLY A 144 5.97 -14.64 -0.83
C GLY A 144 6.29 -13.15 -0.91
N TYR A 145 6.25 -12.45 0.23
CA TYR A 145 6.61 -11.03 0.30
C TYR A 145 8.02 -10.78 -0.23
N TYR A 146 9.01 -11.46 0.35
CA TYR A 146 10.41 -11.23 0.01
C TYR A 146 10.77 -11.74 -1.39
N LEU A 147 10.07 -12.75 -1.91
CA LEU A 147 10.22 -13.16 -3.31
C LEU A 147 9.79 -12.04 -4.26
N ILE A 148 8.59 -11.46 -4.06
CA ILE A 148 8.07 -10.37 -4.90
C ILE A 148 8.95 -9.13 -4.78
N PHE A 149 9.31 -8.76 -3.55
CA PHE A 149 10.17 -7.61 -3.29
C PHE A 149 11.55 -7.77 -3.94
N SER A 150 12.19 -8.94 -3.77
CA SER A 150 13.48 -9.23 -4.37
C SER A 150 13.40 -9.25 -5.89
N ALA A 151 12.30 -9.77 -6.47
CA ALA A 151 12.09 -9.74 -7.91
C ALA A 151 12.02 -8.29 -8.44
N ALA A 152 11.34 -7.38 -7.73
CA ALA A 152 11.32 -5.96 -8.10
C ALA A 152 12.73 -5.33 -8.06
N VAL A 153 13.52 -5.64 -7.03
CA VAL A 153 14.89 -5.12 -6.88
C VAL A 153 15.80 -5.69 -7.98
N VAL A 154 15.79 -7.00 -8.21
CA VAL A 154 16.58 -7.66 -9.25
C VAL A 154 16.22 -7.12 -10.62
N ALA A 155 14.92 -6.96 -10.93
CA ALA A 155 14.49 -6.39 -12.19
C ALA A 155 14.99 -4.95 -12.40
N GLY A 156 15.05 -4.14 -11.34
CA GLY A 156 15.68 -2.82 -11.40
C GLY A 156 17.19 -2.89 -11.60
N CYS A 157 17.91 -3.76 -10.88
CA CYS A 157 19.34 -3.96 -11.04
C CYS A 157 19.72 -4.41 -12.47
N VAL A 158 18.93 -5.30 -13.07
CA VAL A 158 19.13 -5.74 -14.46
C VAL A 158 18.83 -4.62 -15.45
N ALA A 159 17.73 -3.89 -15.27
CA ALA A 159 17.34 -2.81 -16.18
C ALA A 159 18.37 -1.67 -16.23
N PHE A 160 19.00 -1.36 -15.09
CA PHE A 160 19.88 -0.21 -14.91
C PHE A 160 21.34 -0.59 -14.63
N PHE A 161 21.78 -1.78 -15.07
CA PHE A 161 23.14 -2.25 -14.85
C PHE A 161 24.20 -1.24 -15.36
N ASP A 162 23.93 -0.60 -16.50
CA ASP A 162 24.85 0.39 -17.10
C ASP A 162 24.61 1.82 -16.60
N THR A 163 23.72 2.02 -15.63
CA THR A 163 23.34 3.35 -15.11
C THR A 163 23.54 3.44 -13.59
N PRO A 164 24.79 3.56 -13.10
CA PRO A 164 25.11 3.43 -11.67
C PRO A 164 24.34 4.38 -10.74
N TRP A 165 24.03 5.60 -11.18
CA TRP A 165 23.30 6.56 -10.34
C TRP A 165 21.87 6.11 -10.02
N VAL A 166 21.20 5.42 -10.95
CA VAL A 166 19.86 4.86 -10.71
C VAL A 166 19.96 3.73 -9.69
N LEU A 167 20.99 2.88 -9.79
CA LEU A 167 21.24 1.82 -8.81
C LEU A 167 21.47 2.42 -7.41
N TRP A 168 22.21 3.53 -7.30
CA TRP A 168 22.39 4.23 -6.02
C TRP A 168 21.10 4.85 -5.48
N VAL A 169 20.23 5.40 -6.34
CA VAL A 169 18.87 5.84 -5.94
C VAL A 169 18.04 4.66 -5.44
N MET A 170 18.14 3.48 -6.04
CA MET A 170 17.49 2.28 -5.49
C MET A 170 18.07 1.87 -4.14
N VAL A 171 19.39 1.99 -3.95
CA VAL A 171 20.03 1.72 -2.65
C VAL A 171 19.52 2.70 -1.57
N THR A 172 19.35 4.00 -1.86
CA THR A 172 18.77 4.92 -0.87
C THR A 172 17.34 4.52 -0.50
N ALA A 173 16.54 4.05 -1.46
CA ALA A 173 15.22 3.51 -1.17
C ALA A 173 15.31 2.26 -0.27
N LEU A 174 16.18 1.31 -0.56
CA LEU A 174 16.37 0.10 0.27
C LEU A 174 16.86 0.42 1.68
N VAL A 175 17.71 1.44 1.84
CA VAL A 175 18.11 1.93 3.17
C VAL A 175 16.89 2.45 3.94
N GLY A 176 16.04 3.25 3.29
CA GLY A 176 14.78 3.71 3.89
C GLY A 176 13.84 2.57 4.28
N PHE A 177 13.79 1.51 3.48
CA PHE A 177 13.02 0.30 3.77
C PHE A 177 13.53 -0.41 5.04
N VAL A 178 14.84 -0.60 5.14
CA VAL A 178 15.48 -1.24 6.31
C VAL A 178 15.24 -0.41 7.58
N LEU A 179 15.37 0.92 7.50
CA LEU A 179 15.08 1.82 8.62
C LEU A 179 13.63 1.69 9.11
N MET A 180 12.69 1.61 8.18
CA MET A 180 11.27 1.42 8.49
C MET A 180 11.02 0.05 9.14
N LEU A 181 11.69 -1.01 8.65
CA LEU A 181 11.53 -2.35 9.21
C LEU A 181 12.02 -2.45 10.64
N ASP A 182 13.07 -1.75 11.06
CA ASP A 182 13.73 -2.06 12.33
C ASP A 182 12.90 -1.71 13.58
N LYS A 183 11.77 -1.04 13.37
CA LYS A 183 10.80 -0.69 14.41
C LYS A 183 9.38 -0.81 13.88
N THR A 184 8.83 -2.00 13.67
CA THR A 184 7.36 -2.12 13.49
C THR A 184 6.55 -1.56 14.68
N THR A 185 7.22 -1.27 15.81
CA THR A 185 6.70 -0.45 16.92
C THR A 185 6.62 1.06 16.65
N ILE A 186 7.21 1.58 15.56
CA ILE A 186 7.14 2.99 15.14
C ILE A 186 5.71 3.44 14.86
N MET A 187 4.87 2.54 14.35
CA MET A 187 3.49 2.89 13.99
C MET A 187 2.51 2.75 15.16
N GLY A 188 3.04 2.71 16.39
CA GLY A 188 2.29 2.98 17.62
C GLY A 188 1.25 1.94 18.01
N GLY A 189 1.22 0.75 17.40
CA GLY A 189 0.18 -0.24 17.69
C GLY A 189 0.49 -1.66 17.25
N THR A 190 -0.37 -2.57 17.71
CA THR A 190 -0.49 -4.01 17.37
C THR A 190 -0.94 -4.26 15.92
N GLU A 191 -0.93 -3.21 15.09
CA GLU A 191 -1.61 -3.10 13.81
C GLU A 191 -0.71 -3.27 12.58
N ILE A 192 0.62 -3.28 12.75
CA ILE A 192 1.57 -3.63 11.68
C ILE A 192 2.72 -4.40 12.33
N VAL A 193 2.49 -5.68 12.60
CA VAL A 193 3.51 -6.53 13.24
C VAL A 193 4.36 -7.33 12.25
N SER A 194 3.89 -7.47 11.00
CA SER A 194 4.53 -8.29 9.97
C SER A 194 4.28 -7.72 8.57
N GLU A 195 5.15 -8.09 7.63
CA GLU A 195 5.12 -7.68 6.23
C GLU A 195 3.94 -8.28 5.46
N ASN A 196 3.27 -9.30 6.02
CA ASN A 196 2.03 -9.88 5.48
C ASN A 196 0.78 -9.02 5.68
N ASN A 197 0.90 -7.88 6.37
CA ASN A 197 -0.18 -6.93 6.58
C ASN A 197 -0.54 -6.19 5.28
N GLN A 198 -1.83 -6.09 4.96
CA GLN A 198 -2.33 -5.34 3.79
C GLN A 198 -1.76 -3.92 3.68
N ARG A 199 -1.62 -3.23 4.82
CA ARG A 199 -1.05 -1.87 4.90
C ARG A 199 0.42 -1.87 4.56
N PHE A 200 1.15 -2.94 4.88
CA PHE A 200 2.55 -3.10 4.52
C PHE A 200 2.75 -3.49 3.06
N LEU A 201 1.78 -4.17 2.42
CA LEU A 201 1.85 -4.51 0.98
C LEU A 201 1.89 -3.27 0.07
N SER A 202 1.47 -2.09 0.57
CA SER A 202 1.67 -0.79 -0.09
C SER A 202 3.11 -0.52 -0.51
N THR A 203 4.07 -1.05 0.26
CA THR A 203 5.51 -0.88 0.06
C THR A 203 5.95 -1.42 -1.31
N PHE A 204 5.28 -2.45 -1.84
CA PHE A 204 5.59 -2.97 -3.17
C PHE A 204 5.49 -1.93 -4.28
N ALA A 205 4.74 -0.83 -4.12
CA ALA A 205 4.62 0.20 -5.14
C ALA A 205 5.89 1.06 -5.31
N MET A 206 6.77 1.11 -4.30
CA MET A 206 7.92 2.02 -4.28
C MET A 206 8.93 1.74 -5.41
N ILE A 207 9.46 0.51 -5.48
CA ILE A 207 10.48 0.13 -6.47
C ILE A 207 9.93 0.19 -7.91
N PRO A 208 8.73 -0.33 -8.23
CA PRO A 208 8.12 -0.14 -9.55
C PRO A 208 7.96 1.32 -9.95
N SER A 209 7.54 2.19 -9.03
CA SER A 209 7.35 3.61 -9.33
C SER A 209 8.68 4.29 -9.65
N LEU A 210 9.72 4.02 -8.86
CA LEU A 210 11.08 4.50 -9.12
C LEU A 210 11.64 3.96 -10.44
N HIS A 211 11.34 2.70 -10.78
CA HIS A 211 11.74 2.10 -12.05
C HIS A 211 11.12 2.83 -13.25
N GLY A 212 9.80 3.08 -13.22
CA GLY A 212 9.13 3.84 -14.28
C GLY A 212 9.61 5.29 -14.40
N MET A 213 9.84 5.96 -13.26
CA MET A 213 10.45 7.29 -13.22
C MET A 213 11.85 7.27 -13.84
N ALA A 214 12.69 6.31 -13.46
CA ALA A 214 14.06 6.19 -13.93
C ALA A 214 14.15 5.98 -15.44
N ILE A 215 13.35 5.06 -16.01
CA ILE A 215 13.30 4.88 -17.47
C ILE A 215 12.87 6.17 -18.16
N SER A 216 11.92 6.93 -17.60
CA SER A 216 11.45 8.18 -18.20
C SER A 216 12.48 9.33 -18.15
N MET A 217 13.54 9.18 -17.35
CA MET A 217 14.62 10.17 -17.23
C MET A 217 15.85 9.83 -18.08
N ILE A 218 15.94 8.60 -18.60
CA ILE A 218 17.10 8.13 -19.37
C ILE A 218 16.66 7.73 -20.77
N ASP A 219 17.49 7.99 -21.77
CA ASP A 219 17.22 7.59 -23.14
C ASP A 219 17.37 6.07 -23.30
N MET A 220 16.33 5.34 -22.91
CA MET A 220 16.29 3.88 -22.93
C MET A 220 15.25 3.37 -23.94
N ALA A 221 15.76 2.70 -24.97
CA ALA A 221 14.95 2.09 -26.00
C ALA A 221 14.11 0.92 -25.47
N ALA A 222 12.93 0.75 -26.07
CA ALA A 222 11.97 -0.32 -25.74
C ALA A 222 12.41 -1.70 -26.25
N THR A 223 13.52 -2.23 -25.74
CA THR A 223 13.96 -3.59 -26.08
C THR A 223 13.02 -4.64 -25.45
N PRO A 224 12.93 -5.87 -26.00
CA PRO A 224 12.08 -6.92 -25.43
C PRO A 224 12.37 -7.22 -23.95
N LEU A 225 13.65 -7.17 -23.55
CA LEU A 225 14.04 -7.34 -22.15
C LEU A 225 13.46 -6.21 -21.29
N GLN A 226 13.64 -4.95 -21.69
CA GLN A 226 13.15 -3.79 -20.92
C GLN A 226 11.63 -3.78 -20.84
N ILE A 227 10.93 -4.10 -21.93
CA ILE A 227 9.47 -4.27 -21.93
C ILE A 227 9.07 -5.35 -20.91
N GLY A 228 9.75 -6.50 -20.92
CA GLY A 228 9.52 -7.58 -19.95
C GLY A 228 9.70 -7.12 -18.51
N LEU A 229 10.78 -6.39 -18.21
CA LEU A 229 11.06 -5.84 -16.87
C LEU A 229 10.00 -4.81 -16.45
N VAL A 230 9.59 -3.90 -17.33
CA VAL A 230 8.52 -2.94 -17.06
C VAL A 230 7.19 -3.64 -16.82
N VAL A 231 6.86 -4.70 -17.57
CA VAL A 231 5.66 -5.51 -17.32
C VAL A 231 5.72 -6.16 -15.94
N VAL A 232 6.86 -6.73 -15.53
CA VAL A 232 7.04 -7.29 -14.18
C VAL A 232 6.80 -6.22 -13.12
N GLN A 233 7.42 -5.04 -13.26
CA GLN A 233 7.22 -3.92 -12.32
C GLN A 233 5.76 -3.45 -12.29
N ALA A 234 5.08 -3.38 -13.44
CA ALA A 234 3.67 -3.01 -13.53
C ALA A 234 2.74 -4.02 -12.84
N LEU A 235 3.02 -5.32 -12.95
CA LEU A 235 2.29 -6.37 -12.23
C LEU A 235 2.47 -6.25 -10.71
N ILE A 236 3.68 -5.95 -10.24
CA ILE A 236 3.96 -5.72 -8.82
C ILE A 236 3.27 -4.43 -8.33
N LEU A 237 3.29 -3.37 -9.13
CA LEU A 237 2.56 -2.13 -8.84
C LEU A 237 1.05 -2.36 -8.76
N HIS A 238 0.48 -3.13 -9.69
CA HIS A 238 -0.93 -3.53 -9.65
C HIS A 238 -1.24 -4.29 -8.36
N LEU A 239 -0.40 -5.25 -7.97
CA LEU A 239 -0.59 -5.99 -6.73
C LEU A 239 -0.56 -5.07 -5.51
N ALA A 240 0.36 -4.11 -5.45
CA ALA A 240 0.46 -3.12 -4.39
C ALA A 240 -0.82 -2.27 -4.29
N VAL A 241 -1.25 -1.69 -5.42
CA VAL A 241 -2.43 -0.83 -5.52
C VAL A 241 -3.73 -1.58 -5.21
N SER A 242 -3.86 -2.82 -5.68
CA SER A 242 -5.05 -3.64 -5.45
C SER A 242 -5.11 -4.22 -4.04
N SER A 243 -3.96 -4.44 -3.40
CA SER A 243 -3.86 -4.81 -1.99
C SER A 243 -4.06 -3.61 -1.08
N ARG A 244 -3.69 -2.41 -1.53
CA ARG A 244 -3.86 -1.19 -0.76
C ARG A 244 -4.08 0.03 -1.67
N PRO A 245 -5.34 0.46 -1.88
CA PRO A 245 -5.67 1.58 -2.77
C PRO A 245 -5.08 2.93 -2.34
N THR A 246 -4.61 3.08 -1.09
CA THR A 246 -3.92 4.31 -0.68
C THR A 246 -2.62 4.51 -1.47
N SER A 247 -1.94 3.44 -1.91
CA SER A 247 -0.69 3.51 -2.69
C SER A 247 -0.82 4.07 -4.11
N ASN A 248 -2.05 4.32 -4.58
CA ASN A 248 -2.30 4.96 -5.88
C ASN A 248 -1.61 6.32 -6.03
N TRP A 249 -1.31 7.01 -4.92
CA TRP A 249 -0.63 8.30 -4.98
C TRP A 249 0.73 8.22 -5.67
N MET A 250 1.42 7.07 -5.64
CA MET A 250 2.75 6.90 -6.27
C MET A 250 2.73 6.98 -7.79
N VAL A 251 1.56 6.79 -8.42
CA VAL A 251 1.39 6.97 -9.87
C VAL A 251 1.53 8.45 -10.26
N LEU A 252 1.08 9.37 -9.41
CA LEU A 252 1.14 10.82 -9.70
C LEU A 252 2.56 11.37 -9.87
N PRO A 253 3.51 11.17 -8.93
CA PRO A 253 4.88 11.63 -9.14
C PRO A 253 5.54 10.92 -10.32
N ALA A 254 5.17 9.66 -10.62
CA ALA A 254 5.70 8.96 -11.78
C ALA A 254 5.27 9.63 -13.09
N VAL A 255 4.01 10.01 -13.19
CA VAL A 255 3.47 10.77 -14.34
C VAL A 255 4.09 12.17 -14.43
N MET A 256 4.32 12.85 -13.29
CA MET A 256 4.97 14.17 -13.27
C MET A 256 6.42 14.11 -13.78
N VAL A 257 7.21 13.15 -13.29
CA VAL A 257 8.60 12.94 -13.74
C VAL A 257 8.63 12.53 -15.21
N TRP A 258 7.69 11.68 -15.65
CA TRP A 258 7.56 11.30 -17.05
C TRP A 258 7.25 12.48 -17.97
N ALA A 259 6.28 13.31 -17.60
CA ALA A 259 5.93 14.51 -18.38
C ALA A 259 7.11 15.50 -18.43
N ALA A 260 7.85 15.66 -17.33
CA ALA A 260 9.03 16.50 -17.29
C ALA A 260 10.18 15.93 -18.13
N GLY A 261 10.43 14.62 -18.06
CA GLY A 261 11.42 13.92 -18.86
C GLY A 261 11.16 14.07 -20.36
N LEU A 262 9.91 13.88 -20.79
CA LEU A 262 9.47 14.13 -22.17
C LEU A 262 9.67 15.59 -22.60
N TYR A 263 9.31 16.53 -21.73
CA TYR A 263 9.47 17.97 -22.02
C TYR A 263 10.95 18.38 -22.12
N SER A 264 11.82 17.78 -21.31
CA SER A 264 13.25 18.05 -21.31
C SER A 264 14.03 17.27 -22.36
N SER A 265 13.40 16.30 -23.03
CA SER A 265 14.10 15.44 -23.99
C SER A 265 14.55 16.26 -25.20
N PRO A 266 15.82 16.10 -25.65
CA PRO A 266 16.28 16.73 -26.88
C PRO A 266 15.71 16.04 -28.14
N LEU A 267 15.07 14.88 -27.98
CA LEU A 267 14.51 14.10 -29.08
C LEU A 267 13.14 14.65 -29.51
N PRO A 268 12.77 14.53 -30.80
CA PRO A 268 11.40 14.73 -31.23
C PRO A 268 10.44 13.85 -30.44
N LEU A 269 9.22 14.31 -30.15
CA LEU A 269 8.27 13.60 -29.29
C LEU A 269 8.07 12.10 -29.64
N PRO A 270 7.94 11.69 -30.92
CA PRO A 270 7.85 10.27 -31.26
C PRO A 270 9.06 9.45 -30.83
N ASP A 271 10.26 10.03 -30.98
CA ASP A 271 11.52 9.40 -30.58
C ASP A 271 11.70 9.44 -29.07
N ALA A 272 11.35 10.53 -28.39
CA ALA A 272 11.34 10.62 -26.92
C ALA A 272 10.42 9.55 -26.31
N LEU A 273 9.27 9.27 -26.95
CA LEU A 273 8.35 8.22 -26.51
C LEU A 273 8.95 6.83 -26.71
N TRP A 274 9.44 6.47 -27.90
CA TRP A 274 9.84 5.09 -28.20
C TRP A 274 11.31 4.77 -27.91
N ASN A 275 12.19 5.74 -28.13
CA ASN A 275 13.65 5.63 -27.99
C ASN A 275 14.16 6.32 -26.71
N GLY A 276 13.42 7.31 -26.18
CA GLY A 276 13.79 8.12 -25.01
C GLY A 276 13.13 7.70 -23.68
N GLY A 277 12.70 6.44 -23.55
CA GLY A 277 12.09 5.93 -22.30
C GLY A 277 10.66 6.38 -22.00
N GLY A 278 10.07 7.29 -22.80
CA GLY A 278 8.71 7.79 -22.60
C GLY A 278 7.60 6.75 -22.73
N TRP A 279 7.89 5.54 -23.19
CA TRP A 279 6.96 4.42 -23.32
C TRP A 279 6.64 3.72 -21.99
N ALA A 280 7.53 3.81 -21.00
CA ALA A 280 7.46 2.99 -19.79
C ALA A 280 6.22 3.28 -18.93
N ILE A 281 5.96 4.55 -18.60
CA ILE A 281 4.79 4.92 -17.78
C ILE A 281 3.46 4.61 -18.49
N PRO A 282 3.24 4.97 -19.77
CA PRO A 282 2.06 4.52 -20.51
C PRO A 282 1.88 3.00 -20.51
N LEU A 283 2.95 2.23 -20.70
CA LEU A 283 2.89 0.76 -20.65
C LEU A 283 2.51 0.25 -19.25
N MET A 284 3.12 0.78 -18.18
CA MET A 284 2.78 0.40 -16.81
C MET A 284 1.30 0.66 -16.51
N ILE A 285 0.80 1.84 -16.89
CA ILE A 285 -0.62 2.20 -16.73
C ILE A 285 -1.51 1.24 -17.52
N ALA A 286 -1.16 0.94 -18.77
CA ALA A 286 -1.91 0.01 -19.61
C ALA A 286 -1.98 -1.40 -19.00
N VAL A 287 -0.87 -1.92 -18.48
CA VAL A 287 -0.83 -3.22 -17.79
C VAL A 287 -1.68 -3.21 -16.53
N VAL A 288 -1.55 -2.18 -15.68
CA VAL A 288 -2.37 -2.03 -14.46
C VAL A 288 -3.85 -2.00 -14.79
N ILE A 289 -4.26 -1.24 -15.81
CA ILE A 289 -5.65 -1.18 -16.28
C ILE A 289 -6.12 -2.53 -16.81
N ALA A 290 -5.32 -3.20 -17.65
CA ALA A 290 -5.68 -4.49 -18.25
C ALA A 290 -5.87 -5.58 -17.19
N VAL A 291 -4.97 -5.63 -16.19
CA VAL A 291 -5.08 -6.59 -15.08
C VAL A 291 -6.28 -6.27 -14.20
N GLU A 292 -6.51 -4.99 -13.88
CA GLU A 292 -7.67 -4.57 -13.10
C GLU A 292 -8.99 -4.87 -13.81
N TRP A 293 -9.04 -4.65 -15.12
CA TRP A 293 -10.20 -4.99 -15.94
C TRP A 293 -10.47 -6.50 -15.93
N ARG A 294 -9.44 -7.32 -16.15
CA ARG A 294 -9.54 -8.79 -16.08
C ARG A 294 -9.96 -9.27 -14.69
N ARG A 295 -9.46 -8.62 -13.63
CA ARG A 295 -9.83 -8.94 -12.24
C ARG A 295 -11.32 -8.68 -12.01
N ARG A 296 -11.82 -7.52 -12.43
CA ARG A 296 -13.24 -7.15 -12.36
C ARG A 296 -14.12 -8.14 -13.12
N ASP A 297 -13.75 -8.50 -14.33
CA ASP A 297 -14.49 -9.49 -15.12
C ASP A 297 -14.63 -10.85 -14.40
N ARG A 298 -13.62 -11.21 -13.61
CA ARG A 298 -13.60 -12.45 -12.79
C ARG A 298 -14.16 -12.29 -11.39
N MET A 299 -14.64 -11.13 -10.99
CA MET A 299 -15.24 -10.97 -9.66
C MET A 299 -16.64 -11.56 -9.63
N HIS A 300 -16.98 -12.17 -8.49
CA HIS A 300 -18.32 -12.68 -8.27
C HIS A 300 -19.32 -11.51 -8.29
N ARG A 301 -20.51 -11.73 -8.87
CA ARG A 301 -21.53 -10.68 -9.04
C ARG A 301 -21.92 -9.98 -7.74
N VAL A 302 -21.72 -10.62 -6.59
CA VAL A 302 -21.96 -10.01 -5.26
C VAL A 302 -21.19 -8.71 -5.07
N TYR A 303 -19.96 -8.58 -5.62
CA TYR A 303 -19.13 -7.37 -5.55
C TYR A 303 -19.72 -6.16 -6.29
N TYR A 304 -20.73 -6.39 -7.12
CA TYR A 304 -21.49 -5.35 -7.83
C TYR A 304 -22.89 -5.14 -7.24
N SER A 305 -23.21 -5.85 -6.14
CA SER A 305 -24.43 -5.66 -5.37
C SER A 305 -24.21 -4.72 -4.19
N ASP A 306 -25.26 -4.45 -3.44
CA ASP A 306 -25.15 -3.63 -2.23
C ASP A 306 -24.46 -4.34 -1.07
N TYR A 307 -24.38 -5.67 -1.09
CA TYR A 307 -23.84 -6.48 0.00
C TYR A 307 -22.31 -6.46 0.09
N ALA A 308 -21.66 -6.10 -1.02
CA ALA A 308 -20.21 -6.08 -1.12
C ALA A 308 -19.78 -4.85 -1.90
N THR A 309 -18.49 -4.61 -1.97
CA THR A 309 -17.97 -3.45 -2.67
C THR A 309 -16.61 -3.78 -3.25
N ASN A 310 -16.45 -3.48 -4.54
CA ASN A 310 -15.18 -3.60 -5.25
C ASN A 310 -14.35 -2.31 -5.19
N THR A 311 -14.86 -1.23 -4.60
CA THR A 311 -14.20 0.08 -4.56
C THR A 311 -13.89 0.52 -3.14
N TYR A 312 -12.65 0.95 -2.88
CA TYR A 312 -12.24 1.58 -1.61
C TYR A 312 -13.26 2.59 -1.08
N MET A 313 -13.60 2.50 0.22
CA MET A 313 -14.46 3.41 0.98
C MET A 313 -13.80 4.80 1.16
N ARG A 314 -13.48 5.45 0.05
CA ARG A 314 -12.81 6.77 0.00
C ARG A 314 -13.60 7.82 0.80
N TRP A 315 -14.92 7.77 0.72
CA TRP A 315 -15.81 8.71 1.39
C TRP A 315 -15.90 8.48 2.90
N HIS A 316 -15.81 7.22 3.35
CA HIS A 316 -15.71 6.92 4.78
C HIS A 316 -14.46 7.56 5.39
N GLY A 317 -13.29 7.36 4.77
CA GLY A 317 -12.05 7.99 5.22
C GLY A 317 -12.14 9.52 5.20
N ALA A 318 -12.73 10.11 4.15
CA ALA A 318 -12.95 11.56 4.08
C ALA A 318 -13.84 12.08 5.22
N TYR A 319 -14.92 11.34 5.53
CA TYR A 319 -15.85 11.65 6.62
C TYR A 319 -15.14 11.64 7.97
N LEU A 320 -14.36 10.60 8.26
CA LEU A 320 -13.57 10.51 9.49
C LEU A 320 -12.54 11.64 9.59
N GLY A 321 -12.09 12.20 8.47
CA GLY A 321 -11.26 13.40 8.43
C GLY A 321 -11.93 14.65 8.98
N PHE A 322 -13.25 14.73 8.99
CA PHE A 322 -13.98 15.89 9.53
C PHE A 322 -13.87 16.00 11.06
N THR A 323 -13.56 14.91 11.77
CA THR A 323 -13.40 14.93 13.24
C THR A 323 -12.18 15.72 13.70
N LEU A 324 -11.29 16.13 12.79
CA LEU A 324 -10.12 16.95 13.12
C LEU A 324 -10.47 18.41 13.44
N ASP A 325 -11.63 18.89 12.98
CA ASP A 325 -12.18 20.16 13.42
C ASP A 325 -13.15 19.89 14.58
N GLU A 326 -12.62 19.76 15.80
CA GLU A 326 -13.40 19.34 16.97
C GLU A 326 -14.58 20.29 17.25
N GLU A 327 -14.41 21.58 17.03
CA GLU A 327 -15.44 22.59 17.23
C GLU A 327 -16.62 22.34 16.28
N THR A 328 -16.35 22.28 14.97
CA THR A 328 -17.40 22.06 13.97
C THR A 328 -17.95 20.64 14.06
N TRP A 329 -17.12 19.65 14.38
CA TRP A 329 -17.54 18.27 14.60
C TRP A 329 -18.50 18.17 15.78
N ASN A 330 -18.13 18.70 16.95
CA ASN A 330 -18.97 18.61 18.13
C ASN A 330 -20.28 19.39 17.99
N ALA A 331 -20.28 20.50 17.25
CA ALA A 331 -21.49 21.27 16.95
C ALA A 331 -22.45 20.55 15.98
N ASN A 332 -21.94 19.68 15.11
CA ASN A 332 -22.72 19.06 14.02
C ASN A 332 -22.83 17.53 14.12
N ARG A 333 -22.18 16.90 15.11
CA ARG A 333 -22.21 15.45 15.28
C ARG A 333 -23.60 15.01 15.71
N LEU A 334 -23.97 13.83 15.26
CA LEU A 334 -25.25 13.21 15.52
C LEU A 334 -25.26 12.56 16.92
N PRO A 335 -26.45 12.39 17.54
CA PRO A 335 -26.58 11.59 18.75
C PRO A 335 -25.95 10.20 18.55
N ASN A 336 -25.16 9.74 19.51
CA ASN A 336 -24.39 8.46 19.50
C ASN A 336 -23.07 8.45 18.71
N GLN A 337 -22.68 9.54 18.03
CA GLN A 337 -21.31 9.62 17.52
C GLN A 337 -20.32 9.90 18.64
N ALA A 338 -19.23 9.14 18.66
CA ALA A 338 -18.17 9.32 19.64
C ALA A 338 -17.54 10.73 19.43
N PRO A 339 -17.13 11.41 20.51
CA PRO A 339 -16.40 12.67 20.39
C PRO A 339 -15.02 12.44 19.76
N VAL A 340 -14.51 11.22 19.87
CA VAL A 340 -13.24 10.77 19.31
C VAL A 340 -13.43 10.11 17.95
N ARG A 341 -12.34 10.02 17.19
CA ARG A 341 -12.31 9.32 15.91
C ARG A 341 -12.55 7.82 16.14
N ASN A 342 -13.62 7.30 15.54
CA ASN A 342 -13.97 5.88 15.52
C ASN A 342 -14.58 5.57 14.14
N ASP A 343 -14.21 4.45 13.53
CA ASP A 343 -14.77 4.00 12.25
C ASP A 343 -16.31 3.89 12.30
N GLU A 344 -16.88 3.57 13.46
CA GLU A 344 -18.34 3.55 13.66
C GLU A 344 -19.01 4.91 13.46
N ASN A 345 -18.28 6.03 13.60
CA ASN A 345 -18.85 7.37 13.41
C ASN A 345 -19.45 7.52 12.02
N GLY A 346 -18.82 6.94 10.99
CA GLY A 346 -19.37 6.95 9.64
C GLY A 346 -20.65 6.12 9.51
N VAL A 347 -20.77 5.03 10.26
CA VAL A 347 -21.95 4.16 10.28
C VAL A 347 -23.13 4.89 10.95
N PHE A 348 -22.89 5.48 12.12
CA PHE A 348 -23.88 6.30 12.81
C PHE A 348 -24.29 7.53 11.99
N ALA A 349 -23.36 8.12 11.23
CA ALA A 349 -23.65 9.24 10.36
C ALA A 349 -24.72 8.91 9.31
N VAL A 350 -24.50 7.80 8.60
CA VAL A 350 -25.42 7.32 7.59
C VAL A 350 -26.76 6.96 8.20
N ARG A 351 -26.76 6.27 9.35
CA ARG A 351 -28.00 5.90 10.04
C ARG A 351 -28.86 7.14 10.34
N ALA A 352 -28.31 8.13 11.05
CA ALA A 352 -29.10 9.29 11.42
C ALA A 352 -29.49 10.14 10.20
N TRP A 353 -28.65 10.17 9.15
CA TRP A 353 -28.99 10.86 7.90
C TRP A 353 -30.17 10.23 7.17
N VAL A 354 -30.32 8.90 7.24
CA VAL A 354 -31.47 8.15 6.73
C VAL A 354 -32.69 8.31 7.64
N GLU A 355 -32.51 8.25 8.96
CA GLU A 355 -33.62 8.43 9.93
C GLU A 355 -34.26 9.81 9.84
N ALA A 356 -33.47 10.85 9.55
CA ALA A 356 -33.98 12.22 9.38
C ALA A 356 -34.91 12.39 8.18
N ASP A 357 -34.77 11.52 7.16
CA ASP A 357 -35.59 11.53 5.96
C ASP A 357 -35.54 10.13 5.33
N PRO A 358 -36.48 9.24 5.72
CA PRO A 358 -36.51 7.87 5.24
C PRO A 358 -36.64 7.76 3.71
N ALA A 359 -37.08 8.83 3.02
CA ALA A 359 -37.17 8.81 1.57
C ALA A 359 -35.80 8.73 0.89
N ARG A 360 -34.73 9.15 1.57
CA ARG A 360 -33.33 8.98 1.13
C ARG A 360 -32.92 7.51 1.02
N ALA A 361 -33.67 6.65 1.69
CA ALA A 361 -33.52 5.23 1.71
C ALA A 361 -34.68 4.50 1.01
N CYS A 362 -35.49 5.17 0.17
CA CYS A 362 -36.69 4.58 -0.44
C CYS A 362 -36.47 3.23 -1.16
N ASP A 363 -35.26 2.93 -1.63
CA ASP A 363 -34.91 1.64 -2.24
C ASP A 363 -34.61 0.53 -1.20
N LEU A 364 -34.73 0.82 0.09
CA LEU A 364 -34.35 -0.05 1.19
C LEU A 364 -35.59 -0.59 1.88
N GLN A 365 -36.02 -1.76 1.43
CA GLN A 365 -37.09 -2.51 2.09
C GLN A 365 -36.80 -2.86 3.56
N GLU A 366 -35.54 -2.76 4.03
CA GLU A 366 -35.12 -3.15 5.38
C GLU A 366 -33.93 -2.28 5.90
N PRO A 367 -34.17 -1.05 6.39
CA PRO A 367 -33.12 -0.17 6.93
C PRO A 367 -32.34 -0.78 8.11
N ASP A 368 -33.03 -1.59 8.92
CA ASP A 368 -32.47 -2.21 10.13
C ASP A 368 -31.37 -3.22 9.84
N LYS A 369 -31.39 -3.84 8.64
CA LYS A 369 -30.36 -4.80 8.21
C LYS A 369 -29.12 -4.14 7.60
N MET A 370 -29.07 -2.81 7.56
CA MET A 370 -27.95 -2.07 6.98
C MET A 370 -26.76 -1.93 7.97
N PHE A 371 -27.01 -2.06 9.27
CA PHE A 371 -26.13 -1.51 10.30
C PHE A 371 -25.71 -2.52 11.37
N CYS A 372 -25.05 -3.61 10.98
CA CYS A 372 -24.19 -4.32 11.91
C CYS A 372 -22.73 -4.23 11.42
N PRO A 373 -21.90 -3.32 12.00
CA PRO A 373 -20.53 -3.09 11.53
C PRO A 373 -19.60 -4.31 11.67
N PHE A 374 -19.99 -5.29 12.49
CA PHE A 374 -19.19 -6.48 12.79
C PHE A 374 -19.91 -7.81 12.53
N GLN A 375 -21.16 -7.80 12.03
CA GLN A 375 -21.86 -9.03 11.68
C GLN A 375 -22.10 -9.16 10.18
N LEU A 376 -21.97 -10.42 9.75
CA LEU A 376 -22.62 -11.09 8.64
C LEU A 376 -23.84 -10.32 8.08
N GLY A 377 -23.68 -9.60 6.96
CA GLY A 377 -24.82 -8.99 6.23
C GLY A 377 -24.75 -7.47 5.95
N ALA A 378 -23.69 -6.77 6.37
CA ALA A 378 -23.54 -5.34 6.09
C ALA A 378 -23.57 -5.03 4.58
N ARG A 379 -24.41 -4.06 4.18
CA ARG A 379 -24.54 -3.62 2.79
C ARG A 379 -23.51 -2.56 2.44
N TRP A 380 -22.24 -2.95 2.31
CA TRP A 380 -21.12 -2.02 2.13
C TRP A 380 -21.17 -1.21 0.84
N GLY A 381 -21.72 -1.76 -0.25
CA GLY A 381 -21.90 -1.03 -1.51
C GLY A 381 -22.89 0.13 -1.35
N LEU A 382 -24.01 -0.14 -0.67
CA LEU A 382 -25.00 0.87 -0.30
C LEU A 382 -24.43 1.89 0.69
N TYR A 383 -23.77 1.41 1.76
CA TYR A 383 -23.11 2.27 2.75
C TYR A 383 -22.17 3.27 2.07
N GLY A 384 -21.34 2.81 1.14
CA GLY A 384 -20.42 3.64 0.36
C GLY A 384 -21.12 4.76 -0.42
N ARG A 385 -22.31 4.51 -0.98
CA ARG A 385 -23.12 5.52 -1.66
C ARG A 385 -23.72 6.52 -0.67
N LEU A 386 -24.28 6.04 0.44
CA LEU A 386 -24.93 6.90 1.43
C LEU A 386 -23.91 7.80 2.16
N ILE A 387 -22.76 7.26 2.59
CA ILE A 387 -21.73 8.06 3.26
C ILE A 387 -21.16 9.15 2.34
N LYS A 388 -21.11 8.90 1.02
CA LYS A 388 -20.76 9.93 0.04
C LYS A 388 -21.75 11.09 0.09
N GLU A 389 -23.05 10.83 0.11
CA GLU A 389 -24.06 11.90 0.16
C GLU A 389 -24.00 12.66 1.49
N VAL A 390 -23.80 11.96 2.60
CA VAL A 390 -23.53 12.58 3.92
C VAL A 390 -22.31 13.50 3.84
N CYS A 391 -21.20 13.05 3.26
CA CYS A 391 -20.02 13.87 3.06
C CYS A 391 -20.32 15.11 2.23
N LEU A 392 -20.99 14.95 1.10
CA LEU A 392 -21.29 16.06 0.20
C LEU A 392 -22.23 17.08 0.84
N GLU A 393 -23.23 16.65 1.60
CA GLU A 393 -24.09 17.55 2.37
C GLU A 393 -23.30 18.32 3.44
N TYR A 394 -22.47 17.63 4.22
CA TYR A 394 -21.59 18.27 5.21
C TYR A 394 -20.69 19.30 4.53
N MET A 395 -20.11 18.95 3.38
CA MET A 395 -19.23 19.84 2.61
C MET A 395 -19.96 21.09 2.12
N ARG A 396 -21.21 20.96 1.65
CA ARG A 396 -22.02 22.09 1.17
C ARG A 396 -22.35 23.07 2.28
N LYS A 397 -22.65 22.57 3.49
CA LYS A 397 -23.01 23.38 4.67
C LYS A 397 -21.81 24.06 5.33
N ASN A 398 -20.62 23.44 5.28
CA ASN A 398 -19.45 23.87 6.07
C ASN A 398 -18.24 24.31 5.21
N ARG A 399 -18.46 25.09 4.14
CA ARG A 399 -17.41 25.42 3.15
C ARG A 399 -16.16 26.09 3.75
N HIS A 400 -16.35 27.04 4.66
CA HIS A 400 -15.23 27.73 5.32
C HIS A 400 -14.45 26.79 6.23
N THR A 401 -15.16 25.94 6.98
CA THR A 401 -14.55 24.88 7.78
C THR A 401 -13.74 23.94 6.91
N LEU A 402 -14.23 23.54 5.73
CA LEU A 402 -13.47 22.68 4.82
C LEU A 402 -12.15 23.32 4.38
N LEU A 403 -12.15 24.61 4.06
CA LEU A 403 -10.91 25.30 3.68
C LEU A 403 -9.90 25.26 4.83
N ARG A 404 -10.32 25.59 6.05
CA ARG A 404 -9.48 25.47 7.27
C ARG A 404 -9.00 24.03 7.47
N LEU A 405 -9.89 23.07 7.32
CA LEU A 405 -9.61 21.65 7.52
C LEU A 405 -8.53 21.14 6.55
N TYR A 406 -8.70 21.38 5.25
CA TYR A 406 -7.79 20.85 4.22
C TYR A 406 -6.49 21.63 4.08
N LEU A 407 -6.49 22.95 4.33
CA LEU A 407 -5.30 23.79 4.19
C LEU A 407 -4.45 23.83 5.47
N ILE A 408 -5.05 23.64 6.65
CA ILE A 408 -4.36 23.84 7.94
C ILE A 408 -4.41 22.58 8.79
N LEU A 409 -5.61 22.11 9.17
CA LEU A 409 -5.75 21.08 10.20
C LEU A 409 -5.22 19.72 9.74
N LYS A 410 -5.54 19.28 8.52
CA LYS A 410 -5.07 18.00 7.97
C LYS A 410 -3.57 17.97 7.69
N PRO A 411 -2.96 18.98 7.03
CA PRO A 411 -1.51 19.06 6.91
C PRO A 411 -0.80 19.08 8.27
N ARG A 412 -1.32 19.85 9.25
CA ARG A 412 -0.79 19.86 10.61
C ARG A 412 -0.88 18.48 11.26
N SER A 413 -2.03 17.81 11.18
CA SER A 413 -2.22 16.45 11.71
C SER A 413 -1.28 15.45 11.04
N PHE A 414 -1.08 15.54 9.72
CA PHE A 414 -0.11 14.72 8.99
C PHE A 414 1.31 14.93 9.52
N ILE A 415 1.77 16.17 9.64
CA ILE A 415 3.12 16.47 10.14
C ILE A 415 3.29 15.97 11.58
N GLN A 416 2.27 16.14 12.44
CA GLN A 416 2.29 15.67 13.82
C GLN A 416 2.41 14.14 13.88
N VAL A 417 1.53 13.41 13.19
CA VAL A 417 1.56 11.94 13.18
C VAL A 417 2.86 11.43 12.55
N MET A 418 3.33 12.05 11.45
CA MET A 418 4.61 11.72 10.83
C MET A 418 5.77 11.93 11.81
N GLY A 419 5.78 13.04 12.55
CA GLY A 419 6.79 13.32 13.56
C GLY A 419 6.82 12.28 14.68
N GLU A 420 5.65 11.87 15.19
CA GLU A 420 5.55 10.83 16.22
C GLU A 420 5.99 9.45 15.68
N VAL A 421 5.67 9.14 14.43
CA VAL A 421 6.10 7.89 13.77
C VAL A 421 7.62 7.92 13.50
N LEU A 422 8.21 9.05 13.15
CA LEU A 422 9.66 9.15 12.95
C LEU A 422 10.44 9.21 14.27
N LYS A 423 9.82 9.61 15.39
CA LYS A 423 10.48 9.80 16.69
C LYS A 423 11.29 8.58 17.17
N PRO A 424 10.81 7.33 17.08
CA PRO A 424 11.55 6.17 17.53
C PRO A 424 12.75 5.80 16.66
N LEU A 425 12.87 6.38 15.44
CA LEU A 425 14.10 6.25 14.65
C LEU A 425 15.28 6.87 15.41
N TRP A 426 15.09 8.02 16.05
CA TRP A 426 16.13 8.66 16.87
C TRP A 426 16.55 7.82 18.07
N ALA A 427 15.64 6.99 18.59
CA ALA A 427 15.87 6.09 19.72
C ALA A 427 16.34 4.67 19.28
N MET A 428 16.91 4.48 18.09
CA MET A 428 17.56 3.19 17.77
C MET A 428 18.87 3.00 18.56
N PRO A 429 19.26 1.76 18.88
CA PRO A 429 20.57 1.48 19.46
C PRO A 429 21.71 1.94 18.52
N ALA A 430 22.74 2.58 19.10
CA ALA A 430 23.89 3.12 18.39
C ALA A 430 24.53 2.20 17.32
N PRO A 431 24.80 0.90 17.56
CA PRO A 431 25.43 0.07 16.53
C PRO A 431 24.56 -0.11 15.28
N ARG A 432 23.23 -0.06 15.41
CA ARG A 432 22.31 -0.16 14.27
C ARG A 432 22.28 1.14 13.48
N HIS A 433 22.26 2.27 14.20
CA HIS A 433 22.42 3.60 13.59
C HIS A 433 23.68 3.67 12.73
N LEU A 434 24.81 3.14 13.21
CA LEU A 434 26.06 3.19 12.47
C LEU A 434 26.02 2.41 11.16
N ILE A 435 25.46 1.19 11.14
CA ILE A 435 25.39 0.38 9.91
C ILE A 435 24.49 1.06 8.88
N VAL A 436 23.32 1.51 9.30
CA VAL A 436 22.37 2.15 8.38
C VAL A 436 22.91 3.52 7.93
N LEU A 437 23.48 4.31 8.84
CA LEU A 437 24.10 5.59 8.49
C LEU A 437 25.28 5.40 7.54
N ALA A 438 26.09 4.35 7.71
CA ALA A 438 27.17 4.03 6.77
C ALA A 438 26.62 3.69 5.38
N ALA A 439 25.61 2.81 5.30
CA ALA A 439 24.96 2.48 4.02
C ALA A 439 24.33 3.72 3.37
N LEU A 440 23.72 4.59 4.18
CA LEU A 440 23.13 5.85 3.75
C LEU A 440 24.19 6.81 3.20
N VAL A 441 25.28 7.04 3.92
CA VAL A 441 26.39 7.91 3.49
C VAL A 441 27.00 7.39 2.19
N VAL A 442 27.25 6.08 2.10
CA VAL A 442 27.76 5.45 0.88
C VAL A 442 26.79 5.64 -0.29
N ALA A 443 25.48 5.50 -0.05
CA ALA A 443 24.48 5.72 -1.08
C ALA A 443 24.40 7.19 -1.54
N VAL A 444 24.44 8.15 -0.60
CA VAL A 444 24.44 9.58 -0.88
C VAL A 444 25.67 9.99 -1.70
N ILE A 445 26.85 9.54 -1.28
CA ILE A 445 28.10 9.77 -2.02
C ILE A 445 28.03 9.09 -3.40
N GLY A 446 27.49 7.87 -3.46
CA GLY A 446 27.30 7.14 -4.71
C GLY A 446 26.43 7.89 -5.72
N VAL A 447 25.28 8.42 -5.29
CA VAL A 447 24.42 9.28 -6.12
C VAL A 447 25.19 10.53 -6.54
N ALA A 448 25.80 11.25 -5.60
CA ALA A 448 26.52 12.50 -5.88
C ALA A 448 27.68 12.31 -6.87
N ALA A 449 28.42 11.21 -6.76
CA ALA A 449 29.56 10.90 -7.61
C ALA A 449 29.16 10.47 -9.04
N THR A 450 27.98 9.86 -9.20
CA THR A 450 27.58 9.22 -10.47
C THR A 450 26.48 9.95 -11.24
N LEU A 451 25.66 10.78 -10.58
CA LEU A 451 24.49 11.45 -11.19
C LEU A 451 24.90 12.55 -12.17
N PRO A 452 24.63 12.44 -13.49
CA PRO A 452 25.02 13.47 -14.46
C PRO A 452 24.43 14.84 -14.10
N ALA A 453 25.19 15.92 -14.31
CA ALA A 453 24.74 17.28 -13.97
C ALA A 453 23.41 17.64 -14.67
N ALA A 454 23.24 17.21 -15.92
CA ALA A 454 22.00 17.39 -16.68
C ALA A 454 20.77 16.70 -16.05
N MET A 455 20.97 15.66 -15.23
CA MET A 455 19.90 14.90 -14.59
C MET A 455 19.53 15.41 -13.20
N VAL A 456 20.31 16.32 -12.61
CA VAL A 456 20.06 16.89 -11.28
C VAL A 456 18.66 17.49 -11.16
N PRO A 457 18.14 18.27 -12.13
CA PRO A 457 16.78 18.84 -12.03
C PRO A 457 15.68 17.76 -12.02
N LEU A 458 15.80 16.71 -12.83
CA LEU A 458 14.80 15.64 -12.91
C LEU A 458 14.80 14.77 -11.64
N VAL A 459 15.97 14.47 -11.09
CA VAL A 459 16.09 13.75 -9.81
C VAL A 459 15.58 14.62 -8.64
N GLY A 460 15.82 15.93 -8.68
CA GLY A 460 15.22 16.88 -7.76
C GLY A 460 13.69 16.91 -7.83
N LEU A 461 13.15 16.97 -9.05
CA LEU A 461 11.71 16.88 -9.28
C LEU A 461 11.13 15.56 -8.76
N MET A 462 11.80 14.43 -8.98
CA MET A 462 11.38 13.13 -8.45
C MET A 462 11.25 13.18 -6.92
N ALA A 463 12.28 13.67 -6.21
CA ALA A 463 12.26 13.78 -4.75
C ALA A 463 11.11 14.69 -4.26
N VAL A 464 10.98 15.87 -4.86
CA VAL A 464 9.97 16.87 -4.50
C VAL A 464 8.55 16.37 -4.82
N ALA A 465 8.33 15.79 -5.99
CA ALA A 465 7.03 15.27 -6.40
C ALA A 465 6.59 14.13 -5.46
N MET A 466 7.49 13.22 -5.09
CA MET A 466 7.18 12.16 -4.12
C MET A 466 6.80 12.74 -2.75
N LEU A 467 7.55 13.71 -2.23
CA LEU A 467 7.24 14.37 -0.96
C LEU A 467 5.94 15.19 -1.01
N ALA A 468 5.63 15.82 -2.15
CA ALA A 468 4.42 16.61 -2.34
C ALA A 468 3.17 15.74 -2.51
N CYS A 469 3.29 14.59 -3.17
CA CYS A 469 2.17 13.69 -3.44
C CYS A 469 1.89 12.70 -2.31
N MET A 470 2.90 12.31 -1.52
CA MET A 470 2.71 11.33 -0.43
C MET A 470 1.60 11.71 0.56
N PRO A 471 1.38 12.98 0.97
CA PRO A 471 0.36 13.31 1.96
C PRO A 471 -1.08 13.22 1.40
N LEU A 472 -1.26 13.14 0.08
CA LEU A 472 -2.58 13.24 -0.56
C LEU A 472 -3.63 12.25 -0.02
N PRO A 473 -3.34 10.95 0.20
CA PRO A 473 -4.31 10.04 0.79
C PRO A 473 -4.74 10.45 2.21
N GLN A 474 -3.81 10.98 3.00
CA GLN A 474 -4.05 11.38 4.40
C GLN A 474 -4.76 12.73 4.47
N ILE A 475 -4.45 13.65 3.54
CA ILE A 475 -5.18 14.90 3.35
C ILE A 475 -6.60 14.62 2.87
N TRP A 476 -6.82 13.64 1.99
CA TRP A 476 -8.17 13.24 1.61
C TRP A 476 -8.92 12.61 2.78
N ALA A 477 -8.33 11.60 3.43
CA ALA A 477 -8.90 10.91 4.57
C ALA A 477 -8.51 11.60 5.89
N TYR A 478 -7.67 10.95 6.68
CA TYR A 478 -7.11 11.45 7.92
C TYR A 478 -5.75 10.78 8.16
N SER A 479 -4.88 11.46 8.91
CA SER A 479 -3.59 10.91 9.30
C SER A 479 -3.75 9.93 10.47
N ILE A 480 -3.21 8.72 10.29
CA ILE A 480 -3.11 7.69 11.35
C ILE A 480 -1.81 6.91 11.18
N ALA A 481 -1.14 6.57 12.28
CA ALA A 481 0.22 6.02 12.26
C ALA A 481 0.34 4.75 11.38
N HIS A 482 -0.58 3.80 11.52
CA HIS A 482 -0.59 2.57 10.71
C HIS A 482 -0.89 2.83 9.22
N GLY A 483 -1.42 4.01 8.87
CA GLY A 483 -1.72 4.39 7.50
C GLY A 483 -0.55 5.03 6.76
N LEU A 484 0.59 5.23 7.43
CA LEU A 484 1.73 6.01 6.92
C LEU A 484 2.95 5.18 6.50
N VAL A 485 2.81 3.86 6.33
CA VAL A 485 3.95 2.97 6.01
C VAL A 485 4.75 3.48 4.81
N ASP A 486 4.07 3.66 3.69
CA ASP A 486 4.64 4.15 2.44
C ASP A 486 5.09 5.61 2.53
N ASN A 487 4.38 6.45 3.28
CA ASN A 487 4.79 7.83 3.57
C ASN A 487 6.12 7.92 4.35
N VAL A 488 6.29 7.08 5.38
CA VAL A 488 7.53 7.01 6.17
C VAL A 488 8.67 6.56 5.27
N TRP A 489 8.46 5.49 4.50
CA TRP A 489 9.48 5.02 3.57
C TRP A 489 9.84 6.11 2.55
N THR A 490 8.85 6.78 1.96
CA THR A 490 9.07 7.89 1.03
C THR A 490 9.91 9.01 1.65
N THR A 491 9.61 9.39 2.88
CA THR A 491 10.37 10.42 3.61
C THR A 491 11.82 10.00 3.81
N LEU A 492 12.04 8.76 4.26
CA LEU A 492 13.37 8.19 4.49
C LEU A 492 14.17 7.99 3.20
N PHE A 493 13.51 7.84 2.06
CA PHE A 493 14.12 7.78 0.74
C PHE A 493 14.47 9.18 0.18
N ALA A 494 13.53 10.11 0.25
CA ALA A 494 13.66 11.41 -0.41
C ALA A 494 14.68 12.33 0.30
N PHE A 495 14.80 12.24 1.62
CA PHE A 495 15.78 13.04 2.36
C PHE A 495 17.24 12.78 1.95
N PRO A 496 17.74 11.52 1.92
CA PRO A 496 19.05 11.17 1.35
C PRO A 496 19.27 11.73 -0.06
N LEU A 497 18.24 11.65 -0.90
CA LEU A 497 18.32 12.10 -2.28
C LEU A 497 18.52 13.62 -2.34
N ILE A 498 17.77 14.39 -1.54
CA ILE A 498 17.92 15.85 -1.43
C ILE A 498 19.33 16.21 -0.93
N VAL A 499 19.85 15.51 0.07
CA VAL A 499 21.23 15.72 0.55
C VAL A 499 22.25 15.47 -0.55
N SER A 500 22.06 14.41 -1.35
CA SER A 500 22.93 14.10 -2.49
C SER A 500 22.93 15.24 -3.52
N LEU A 501 21.76 15.79 -3.83
CA LEU A 501 21.61 16.91 -4.77
C LEU A 501 22.27 18.18 -4.22
N ALA A 502 22.14 18.47 -2.92
CA ALA A 502 22.78 19.61 -2.29
C ALA A 502 24.32 19.53 -2.36
N ILE A 503 24.90 18.33 -2.18
CA ILE A 503 26.35 18.10 -2.34
C ILE A 503 26.77 18.39 -3.79
N ILE A 504 26.03 17.90 -4.78
CA ILE A 504 26.35 18.15 -6.20
C ILE A 504 26.35 19.66 -6.49
N VAL A 505 25.32 20.37 -6.05
CA VAL A 505 25.20 21.83 -6.24
C VAL A 505 26.32 22.60 -5.55
N ALA A 506 26.80 22.14 -4.40
CA ALA A 506 27.93 22.77 -3.70
C ALA A 506 29.29 22.51 -4.38
N MET A 507 29.40 21.46 -5.21
CA MET A 507 30.63 21.11 -5.93
C MET A 507 30.73 21.73 -7.34
N THR A 508 29.61 22.19 -7.89
CA THR A 508 29.52 22.90 -9.19
C THR A 508 29.65 24.39 -9.00
#